data_AF-A0A920R922-F1
#
_entry.id   AF-A0A920R922-F1
#
_cell.length_a   1.000
_cell.length_b   1.000
_cell.length_c   1.000
_cell.angle_alpha   90.00
_cell.angle_beta   90.00
_cell.angle_gamma   90.00
#
_symmetry.space_group_name_H-M   'P 1'
#
loop_
_entity.id
_entity.type
_entity.pdbx_description
1 polymer ?
#
loop_
_entity_poly.entity_id
_entity_poly.type
_entity_poly.pdbx_seq_one_letter_code
_entity_poly.pdbx_strand_id
1 'polypeptide(L)' 'MDKFRDIRPYQDDEIRPVLDRILLDGEMLDSIARFYYPRLTRFFPEIMKNAASKKLREQVKMFMM' A
#
# COMPACT_ATOMS: atom_id res chain seq x y z
N MET A 1 -14.73 -19.79 -27.96
CA MET A 1 -13.79 -18.74 -27.52
C MET A 1 -14.21 -18.31 -26.14
N ASP A 2 -13.43 -18.66 -25.14
CA ASP A 2 -13.78 -18.43 -23.74
C ASP A 2 -13.43 -16.99 -23.34
N LYS A 3 -14.46 -16.13 -23.26
CA LYS A 3 -14.34 -14.70 -22.97
C LYS A 3 -13.83 -14.39 -21.57
N PHE A 4 -13.73 -15.39 -20.70
CA PHE A 4 -13.39 -15.21 -19.29
C PHE A 4 -12.04 -15.82 -18.93
N ARG A 5 -11.28 -16.30 -19.92
CA ARG A 5 -9.98 -16.95 -19.70
C ARG A 5 -8.94 -16.02 -19.08
N ASP A 6 -9.09 -14.71 -19.26
CA ASP A 6 -8.25 -13.68 -18.62
C ASP A 6 -8.69 -13.30 -17.20
N ILE A 7 -9.92 -13.65 -16.80
CA ILE A 7 -10.39 -13.45 -15.42
C ILE A 7 -10.00 -14.68 -14.61
N ARG A 8 -8.71 -14.78 -14.28
CA ARG A 8 -8.21 -15.78 -13.34
C ARG A 8 -8.14 -15.20 -11.92
N PRO A 9 -8.34 -16.01 -10.87
CA PRO A 9 -8.01 -15.60 -9.51
C PRO A 9 -6.53 -15.25 -9.42
N TYR A 10 -6.21 -14.08 -8.85
CA TYR A 10 -4.83 -13.73 -8.54
C TYR A 10 -4.27 -14.67 -7.50
N GLN A 11 -3.03 -15.11 -7.71
CA GLN A 11 -2.31 -15.90 -6.71
C GLN A 11 -1.51 -14.99 -5.79
N ASP A 12 -1.30 -15.43 -4.54
CA ASP A 12 -0.65 -14.61 -3.51
C ASP A 12 0.77 -14.18 -3.87
N ASP A 13 1.48 -14.98 -4.67
CA ASP A 13 2.82 -14.71 -5.19
C ASP A 13 2.84 -13.55 -6.20
N GLU A 14 1.76 -13.35 -6.95
CA GLU A 14 1.60 -12.24 -7.89
C GLU A 14 1.35 -10.91 -7.16
N ILE A 15 0.75 -10.96 -5.97
CA ILE A 15 0.33 -9.77 -5.20
C ILE A 15 1.53 -9.11 -4.49
N ARG A 16 2.51 -9.90 -4.03
CA ARG A 16 3.71 -9.40 -3.31
C ARG A 16 4.47 -8.30 -4.05
N PRO A 17 4.92 -8.51 -5.29
CA PRO A 17 5.67 -7.47 -6.01
C PRO A 17 4.85 -6.21 -6.26
N VAL A 18 3.52 -6.32 -6.33
CA VAL A 18 2.63 -5.16 -6.49
C VAL A 18 2.55 -4.36 -5.19
N LEU A 19 2.34 -5.03 -4.06
CA LEU A 19 2.31 -4.39 -2.74
C LEU A 19 3.65 -3.74 -2.40
N ASP A 20 4.77 -4.38 -2.70
CA ASP A 20 6.09 -3.81 -2.46
C ASP A 20 6.32 -2.54 -3.29
N ARG A 21 5.87 -2.50 -4.54
CA ARG A 21 5.93 -1.28 -5.37
C ARG A 21 5.10 -0.15 -4.77
N ILE A 22 3.89 -0.47 -4.33
CA ILE A 22 2.99 0.46 -3.64
C ILE A 22 3.62 1.02 -2.36
N LEU A 23 4.31 0.17 -1.59
CA LEU A 23 4.99 0.55 -0.35
C LEU A 23 6.23 1.43 -0.57
N LEU A 24 6.81 1.39 -1.78
CA LEU A 24 7.94 2.21 -2.19
C LEU A 24 7.50 3.55 -2.80
N ASP A 25 6.23 3.68 -3.16
CA ASP A 25 5.68 4.90 -3.75
C ASP A 25 5.45 5.98 -2.68
N GLY A 26 6.26 7.04 -2.76
CA GLY A 26 6.18 8.16 -1.84
C GLY A 26 4.91 9.01 -1.96
N GLU A 27 4.30 9.08 -3.15
CA GLU A 27 3.05 9.82 -3.38
C GLU A 27 1.85 9.04 -2.85
N MET A 28 1.88 7.71 -2.99
CA MET A 28 0.86 6.84 -2.41
C MET A 28 0.86 6.92 -0.88
N LEU A 29 2.04 6.90 -0.26
CA LEU A 29 2.18 7.04 1.19
C LEU A 29 1.70 8.41 1.70
N ASP A 30 2.02 9.48 0.98
CA ASP A 30 1.52 10.83 1.31
C ASP A 30 0.00 10.91 1.18
N SER A 31 -0.56 10.31 0.11
CA SER A 31 -2.01 10.25 -0.11
C SER A 31 -2.72 9.54 1.03
N ILE A 32 -2.19 8.40 1.48
CA ILE A 32 -2.73 7.64 2.63
C ILE A 32 -2.61 8.46 3.92
N ALA A 33 -1.46 9.07 4.17
CA ALA A 33 -1.24 9.90 5.34
C ALA A 33 -2.22 11.09 5.40
N ARG A 34 -2.48 11.74 4.27
CA ARG A 34 -3.46 12.84 4.16
C ARG A 34 -4.90 12.35 4.28
N PHE A 35 -5.20 11.17 3.76
CA PHE A 35 -6.53 10.57 3.84
C PHE A 35 -6.93 10.26 5.29
N TYR A 36 -6.05 9.60 6.05
CA TYR A 36 -6.36 9.22 7.43
C TYR A 36 -6.16 10.35 8.44
N TYR A 37 -5.14 11.19 8.26
CA TYR A 37 -4.74 12.20 9.25
C TYR A 37 -4.46 13.57 8.62
N PRO A 38 -5.44 14.19 7.94
CA PRO A 38 -5.22 15.41 7.14
C PRO A 38 -4.64 16.58 7.96
N ARG A 39 -5.07 16.74 9.21
CA ARG A 39 -4.57 17.82 10.09
C ARG A 39 -3.11 17.60 10.49
N LEU A 40 -2.75 16.38 10.90
CA LEU A 40 -1.39 16.06 11.32
C LEU A 40 -0.43 16.09 10.13
N THR A 41 -0.85 15.56 8.98
CA THR A 41 -0.05 15.57 7.75
C THR A 41 0.18 16.98 7.22
N ARG A 42 -0.72 17.93 7.50
CA ARG A 42 -0.51 19.35 7.19
C ARG A 42 0.64 19.98 8.00
N PHE A 43 0.84 19.56 9.24
CA PHE A 43 1.90 20.10 10.11
C PHE A 43 3.20 19.29 10.04
N PHE A 44 3.10 17.98 9.82
CA PHE A 44 4.25 17.06 9.85
C PHE A 44 4.19 16.03 8.71
N PRO A 45 4.30 16.46 7.44
CA PRO A 45 4.11 15.58 6.28
C PRO A 45 5.10 14.41 6.26
N GLU A 46 6.39 14.66 6.47
CA GLU A 46 7.42 13.61 6.44
C GLU A 46 7.29 12.58 7.57
N ILE A 47 6.87 13.01 8.77
CA ILE A 47 6.63 12.11 9.90
C ILE A 47 5.45 11.20 9.58
N MET A 48 4.37 11.77 9.06
CA MET A 48 3.17 11.02 8.72
C MET A 48 3.40 10.05 7.56
N LYS A 49 4.21 10.45 6.56
CA LYS A 49 4.63 9.58 5.45
C LYS A 49 5.44 8.37 5.95
N ASN A 50 6.41 8.59 6.84
CA ASN A 50 7.19 7.50 7.43
C ASN A 50 6.34 6.58 8.32
N ALA A 51 5.43 7.15 9.10
CA ALA A 51 4.49 6.39 9.90
C ALA A 51 3.57 5.52 9.04
N ALA A 52 3.04 6.07 7.94
CA ALA A 52 2.24 5.34 6.96
C ALA A 52 3.06 4.19 6.35
N SER A 53 4.30 4.45 5.91
CA SER A 53 5.17 3.41 5.33
C SER A 53 5.41 2.25 6.29
N LYS A 54 5.75 2.57 7.55
CA LYS A 54 5.99 1.56 8.58
C LYS A 54 4.74 0.74 8.85
N LYS A 55 3.58 1.39 8.98
CA LYS A 55 2.31 0.72 9.28
C LYS A 55 1.86 -0.20 8.16
N LEU A 56 1.97 0.23 6.90
CA LEU A 56 1.61 -0.64 5.77
C LEU A 56 2.59 -1.82 5.64
N ARG A 57 3.89 -1.61 5.85
CA ARG A 57 4.87 -2.72 5.85
C ARG A 57 4.54 -3.77 6.91
N GLU A 58 4.14 -3.34 8.11
CA GLU A 58 3.69 -4.24 9.17
C GLU A 58 2.42 -5.01 8.77
N GLN A 59 1.45 -4.35 8.13
CA GLN A 59 0.22 -5.00 7.67
C GLN A 59 0.47 -6.02 6.58
N VAL A 60 1.31 -5.69 5.59
CA VAL A 60 1.69 -6.62 4.52
C VAL A 60 2.41 -7.83 5.09
N LYS A 61 3.32 -7.61 6.06
CA LYS A 61 4.03 -8.69 6.77
C LYS A 61 3.07 -9.57 7.57
N MET A 62 2.13 -8.97 8.31
CA MET A 62 1.10 -9.69 9.08
C MET A 62 0.22 -10.56 8.19
N PHE A 63 -0.13 -10.08 7.00
CA PHE A 63 -0.90 -10.87 6.03
C PHE A 63 -0.11 -12.03 5.39
N MET A 64 1.22 -12.09 5.55
CA MET A 64 2.04 -13.21 5.03
C MET A 64 2.33 -14.31 6.05
N MET A 65 2.02 -14.08 7.32
CA MET A 65 2.42 -14.94 8.43
C MET A 65 1.28 -15.86 8.82
#